data_AF-A0A2V6P7W2-F1
#
_entry.id   AF-A0A2V6P7W2-F1
#
_cell.length_a   1.000
_cell.length_b   1.000
_cell.length_c   1.000
_cell.angle_alpha   90.00
_cell.angle_beta   90.00
_cell.angle_gamma   90.00
#
_symmetry.space_group_name_H-M   'P 1'
#
loop_
_entity.id
_entity.type
_entity.pdbx_description
1 polymer ?
#
loop_
_entity_poly.entity_id
_entity_poly.type
_entity_poly.pdbx_seq_one_letter_code
_entity_poly.pdbx_strand_id
1 'polypeptide(L)'
;MMERIKNALAEGPRAAASTIHYLYLARIPFLGWLTLFVLPLFARWVGRPLVLGAYDLASGGEAFFVGIAYGLAGGSIYFTAHVITNLCSKRFRLVIDPIVQSRIDKVWAGAIIVAFFVNILVAAAASKPIYSYSGQIAGAMVLGMLIAFAGALVAREISFRLAKNPTYRGLVWLGIKIGLRKQKGYLRPVSADVETDNPAKWEYEDGQIRAVCYTFIVIVAYCVITGKQVAPLVALMLLVSLWVLVLVGVTFFWDRYRLPVLLILVVYFWLAGFSLKADHYYRVWTRLRFDPELTPGEIVGRAAKEHRPVVVVAAAGGGIQSAAWTTSVLDQLGRRLKADSGGAYDLPRSIRLISGVSGGSVGGMFYAENFNEAQPDFSHSFQAACSSALGPTIRGLLRQDLWRALMPFLVTDICNDRGRVLERQWCKSFDNKFKPTAKLAEATLSAWGADALLLKRPALIFNSTIVETGQRLAISTVPITHGLIGETEFTQRYCAEISISTAARLSATFPFVTPTGRPTMLNMNPSACSTESPPPCGGGDQHLVDGGYYENSGLVGAIE
;
A
#
# COMPACT_ATOMS: atom_id res chain seq x y z
N MET A 1 23.64 -28.16 -12.84
CA MET A 1 23.30 -27.70 -11.46
C MET A 1 24.01 -28.51 -10.38
N MET A 2 23.86 -29.84 -10.37
CA MET A 2 24.54 -30.75 -9.42
C MET A 2 26.07 -30.61 -9.40
N GLU A 3 26.68 -30.37 -10.55
CA GLU A 3 28.14 -30.19 -10.68
C GLU A 3 28.65 -28.87 -10.07
N ARG A 4 27.89 -27.77 -10.19
CA ARG A 4 28.19 -26.51 -9.49
C ARG A 4 28.05 -26.64 -7.97
N ILE A 5 27.07 -27.42 -7.52
CA ILE A 5 26.88 -27.75 -6.10
C ILE A 5 28.06 -28.61 -5.60
N LYS A 6 28.49 -29.62 -6.36
CA LYS A 6 29.69 -30.43 -6.07
C LYS A 6 30.97 -29.58 -6.00
N ASN A 7 31.18 -28.67 -6.95
CA ASN A 7 32.37 -27.81 -6.98
C ASN A 7 32.38 -26.76 -5.85
N ALA A 8 31.22 -26.30 -5.37
CA ALA A 8 31.14 -25.46 -4.16
C ALA A 8 31.49 -26.25 -2.87
N LEU A 9 31.30 -27.56 -2.89
CA LEU A 9 31.66 -28.49 -1.80
C LEU A 9 33.15 -28.88 -1.85
N ALA A 10 33.77 -29.03 -3.03
CA ALA A 10 35.19 -29.33 -3.18
C ALA A 10 36.09 -28.25 -2.56
N GLU A 11 37.14 -28.65 -1.82
CA GLU A 11 38.00 -27.77 -1.03
C GLU A 11 39.17 -27.22 -1.86
N GLY A 12 39.09 -25.96 -2.28
CA GLY A 12 40.17 -25.20 -2.91
C GLY A 12 40.62 -24.01 -2.03
N PRO A 13 41.75 -23.37 -2.36
CA PRO A 13 42.34 -22.29 -1.55
C PRO A 13 41.43 -21.05 -1.42
N ARG A 14 41.57 -20.31 -0.31
CA ARG A 14 40.84 -19.05 -0.07
C ARG A 14 41.41 -17.94 -0.96
N ALA A 15 40.54 -17.15 -1.58
CA ALA A 15 40.95 -16.03 -2.43
C ALA A 15 40.93 -14.70 -1.65
N ALA A 16 41.83 -13.80 -2.01
CA ALA A 16 41.78 -12.41 -1.53
C ALA A 16 40.57 -11.70 -2.15
N ALA A 17 39.74 -11.06 -1.32
CA ALA A 17 38.56 -10.35 -1.79
C ALA A 17 38.96 -9.01 -2.42
N SER A 18 38.50 -8.75 -3.66
CA SER A 18 38.54 -7.40 -4.24
C SER A 18 37.32 -6.58 -3.82
N THR A 19 37.38 -5.26 -4.00
CA THR A 19 36.26 -4.34 -3.74
C THR A 19 34.98 -4.74 -4.49
N ILE A 20 35.10 -5.32 -5.69
CA ILE A 20 33.96 -5.79 -6.50
C ILE A 20 33.25 -6.96 -5.81
N HIS A 21 34.01 -7.90 -5.23
CA HIS A 21 33.42 -9.02 -4.48
C HIS A 21 32.63 -8.51 -3.28
N TYR A 22 33.17 -7.50 -2.58
CA TYR A 22 32.47 -6.88 -1.46
C TYR A 22 31.17 -6.21 -1.88
N LEU A 23 31.20 -5.35 -2.91
CA LEU A 23 30.01 -4.67 -3.42
C LEU A 23 28.95 -5.66 -3.89
N TYR A 24 29.36 -6.77 -4.51
CA TYR A 24 28.44 -7.84 -4.89
C TYR A 24 27.76 -8.45 -3.66
N LEU A 25 28.51 -8.83 -2.62
CA LEU A 25 27.92 -9.44 -1.42
C LEU A 25 27.05 -8.44 -0.64
N ALA A 26 27.44 -7.17 -0.58
CA ALA A 26 26.73 -6.10 0.10
C ALA A 26 25.67 -5.38 -0.77
N ARG A 27 25.32 -5.94 -1.93
CA ARG A 27 24.38 -5.30 -2.89
C ARG A 27 23.00 -5.02 -2.30
N ILE A 28 22.48 -5.89 -1.44
CA ILE A 28 21.17 -5.67 -0.80
C ILE A 28 21.23 -4.53 0.24
N PRO A 29 22.19 -4.50 1.18
CA PRO A 29 22.43 -3.32 2.03
C PRO A 29 22.62 -2.04 1.22
N PHE A 30 23.34 -2.11 0.09
CA PHE A 30 23.57 -0.97 -0.79
C PHE A 30 22.28 -0.44 -1.42
N LEU A 31 21.42 -1.31 -1.94
CA LEU A 31 20.10 -0.92 -2.45
C LEU A 31 19.21 -0.34 -1.36
N GLY A 32 19.27 -0.89 -0.15
CA GLY A 32 18.61 -0.34 1.03
C GLY A 32 19.06 1.11 1.27
N TRP A 33 20.38 1.32 1.41
CA TRP A 33 20.96 2.66 1.60
C TRP A 33 20.63 3.62 0.46
N LEU A 34 20.71 3.16 -0.78
CA LEU A 34 20.37 3.96 -1.95
C LEU A 34 18.92 4.43 -1.88
N THR A 35 18.00 3.58 -1.41
CA THR A 35 16.60 3.96 -1.18
C THR A 35 16.50 5.08 -0.15
N LEU A 36 17.19 4.95 1.00
CA LEU A 36 17.23 6.01 2.02
C LEU A 36 17.79 7.32 1.47
N PHE A 37 18.83 7.27 0.65
CA PHE A 37 19.51 8.47 0.15
C PHE A 37 18.75 9.15 -1.00
N VAL A 38 18.21 8.38 -1.94
CA VAL A 38 17.56 8.90 -3.16
C VAL A 38 16.13 9.36 -2.91
N LEU A 39 15.38 8.70 -2.02
CA LEU A 39 13.99 9.05 -1.73
C LEU A 39 13.75 10.54 -1.42
N PRO A 40 14.52 11.21 -0.53
CA PRO A 40 14.33 12.64 -0.25
C PRO A 40 14.71 13.53 -1.45
N LEU A 41 15.69 13.11 -2.26
CA LEU A 41 16.06 13.83 -3.49
C LEU A 41 14.94 13.72 -4.53
N PHE A 42 14.36 12.53 -4.67
CA PHE A 42 13.24 12.28 -5.56
C PHE A 42 12.01 13.10 -5.17
N ALA A 43 11.71 13.19 -3.87
CA ALA A 43 10.63 14.03 -3.34
C ALA A 43 10.82 15.53 -3.62
N ARG A 44 12.08 15.99 -3.70
CA ARG A 44 12.42 17.40 -3.93
C ARG A 44 12.37 17.79 -5.41
N TRP A 45 12.90 16.95 -6.30
CA TRP A 45 13.24 17.36 -7.66
C TRP A 45 12.39 16.72 -8.77
N VAL A 46 12.03 15.44 -8.65
CA VAL A 46 11.44 14.67 -9.78
C VAL A 46 10.03 14.19 -9.48
N GLY A 47 9.82 13.52 -8.34
CA GLY A 47 8.54 12.92 -7.95
C GLY A 47 7.73 13.76 -6.97
N ARG A 48 7.84 15.09 -7.01
CA ARG A 48 7.24 16.00 -6.03
C ARG A 48 5.74 15.75 -5.79
N PRO A 49 4.88 15.56 -6.82
CA PRO A 49 3.45 15.32 -6.59
C PRO A 49 3.16 13.99 -5.90
N LEU A 50 4.03 12.98 -6.07
CA LEU A 50 3.81 11.62 -5.60
C LEU A 50 4.40 11.38 -4.20
N VAL A 51 5.60 11.90 -3.95
CA VAL A 51 6.41 11.52 -2.78
C VAL A 51 6.50 12.62 -1.74
N LEU A 52 6.31 13.91 -2.10
CA LEU A 52 6.38 14.99 -1.13
C LEU A 52 5.33 14.85 -0.02
N GLY A 53 4.14 14.36 -0.36
CA GLY A 53 3.07 14.07 0.61
C GLY A 53 3.44 12.99 1.64
N ALA A 54 4.43 12.14 1.37
CA ALA A 54 4.94 11.19 2.36
C ALA A 54 5.83 11.86 3.43
N TYR A 55 6.42 13.02 3.10
CA TYR A 55 7.26 13.83 3.99
C TYR A 55 6.47 14.95 4.71
N ASP A 56 5.18 15.10 4.40
CA ASP A 56 4.28 16.02 5.09
C ASP A 56 3.82 15.39 6.41
N LEU A 57 4.49 15.73 7.51
CA LEU A 57 4.25 15.15 8.83
C LEU A 57 3.33 16.06 9.64
N ALA A 58 2.19 15.54 10.08
CA ALA A 58 1.15 16.32 10.74
C ALA A 58 1.45 16.61 12.22
N SER A 59 2.37 15.88 12.85
CA SER A 59 2.71 16.06 14.27
C SER A 59 4.12 15.59 14.63
N GLY A 60 4.64 16.07 15.77
CA GLY A 60 5.87 15.57 16.36
C GLY A 60 5.82 14.09 16.73
N GLY A 61 4.63 13.55 17.05
CA GLY A 61 4.44 12.12 17.28
C GLY A 61 4.66 11.27 16.02
N GLU A 62 4.15 11.73 14.87
CA GLU A 62 4.44 11.08 13.58
C GLU A 62 5.93 11.17 13.23
N ALA A 63 6.54 12.34 13.41
CA ALA A 63 7.96 12.56 13.21
C ALA A 63 8.83 11.65 14.08
N PHE A 64 8.43 11.41 15.33
CA PHE A 64 9.08 10.47 16.23
C PHE A 64 9.04 9.03 15.71
N PHE A 65 7.89 8.52 15.26
CA PHE A 65 7.78 7.19 14.67
C PHE A 65 8.55 7.07 13.35
N VAL A 66 8.59 8.14 12.55
CA VAL A 66 9.42 8.23 11.36
C VAL A 66 10.90 8.06 11.74
N GLY A 67 11.36 8.78 12.76
CA GLY A 67 12.70 8.64 13.32
C GLY A 67 13.05 7.21 13.72
N ILE A 68 12.16 6.53 14.46
CA ILE A 68 12.34 5.12 14.82
C ILE A 68 12.49 4.25 13.57
N ALA A 69 11.59 4.39 12.60
CA ALA A 69 11.60 3.57 11.38
C ALA A 69 12.87 3.79 10.55
N TYR A 70 13.36 5.03 10.44
CA TYR A 70 14.65 5.32 9.81
C TYR A 70 15.83 4.68 10.55
N GLY A 71 15.85 4.78 11.88
CA GLY A 71 16.90 4.16 12.69
C GLY A 71 16.90 2.63 12.56
N LEU A 72 15.72 2.00 12.46
CA LEU A 72 15.58 0.57 12.17
C LEU A 72 16.08 0.22 10.76
N ALA A 73 15.77 1.05 9.75
CA ALA A 73 16.22 0.82 8.38
C ALA A 73 17.75 0.94 8.25
N GLY A 74 18.33 2.01 8.78
CA GLY A 74 19.79 2.20 8.81
C GLY A 74 20.50 1.13 9.63
N GLY A 75 19.93 0.74 10.77
CA GLY A 75 20.46 -0.35 11.59
C GLY A 75 20.40 -1.69 10.85
N SER A 76 19.32 -2.02 10.14
CA SER A 76 19.23 -3.21 9.28
C SER A 76 20.36 -3.23 8.25
N ILE A 77 20.60 -2.11 7.56
CA ILE A 77 21.64 -1.99 6.52
C ILE A 77 23.04 -2.17 7.12
N TYR A 78 23.37 -1.38 8.15
CA TYR A 78 24.68 -1.44 8.79
C TYR A 78 24.97 -2.83 9.35
N PHE A 79 24.00 -3.38 10.09
CA PHE A 79 24.14 -4.64 10.77
C PHE A 79 24.32 -5.80 9.79
N THR A 80 23.49 -5.85 8.73
CA THR A 80 23.59 -6.90 7.72
C THR A 80 24.89 -6.80 6.90
N ALA A 81 25.30 -5.59 6.52
CA ALA A 81 26.59 -5.37 5.87
C ALA A 81 27.76 -5.87 6.74
N HIS A 82 27.74 -5.57 8.04
CA HIS A 82 28.76 -6.01 8.98
C HIS A 82 28.81 -7.54 9.16
N VAL A 83 27.64 -8.20 9.24
CA VAL A 83 27.56 -9.69 9.31
C VAL A 83 28.13 -10.33 8.05
N ILE A 84 27.80 -9.79 6.86
CA ILE A 84 28.35 -10.27 5.58
C ILE A 84 29.87 -10.19 5.62
N THR A 85 30.43 -9.05 6.02
CA THR A 85 31.90 -8.86 6.08
C THR A 85 32.57 -9.84 7.04
N ASN A 86 32.03 -9.98 8.26
CA ASN A 86 32.59 -10.87 9.29
C ASN A 86 32.57 -12.34 8.90
N LEU A 87 31.49 -12.79 8.27
CA LEU A 87 31.30 -14.21 7.94
C LEU A 87 31.73 -14.55 6.51
N CYS A 88 32.26 -13.58 5.77
CA CYS A 88 32.66 -13.72 4.37
C CYS A 88 33.70 -14.82 4.16
N SER A 89 34.73 -14.86 5.00
CA SER A 89 35.81 -15.85 4.93
C SER A 89 35.32 -17.28 5.14
N LYS A 90 34.37 -17.46 6.06
CA LYS A 90 33.78 -18.76 6.40
C LYS A 90 32.75 -19.21 5.37
N ARG A 91 31.88 -18.28 4.90
CA ARG A 91 30.75 -18.59 4.01
C ARG A 91 31.16 -18.64 2.54
N PHE A 92 31.91 -17.66 2.07
CA PHE A 92 32.23 -17.44 0.65
C PHE A 92 33.69 -17.73 0.29
N ARG A 93 34.52 -18.12 1.27
CA ARG A 93 35.96 -18.40 1.08
C ARG A 93 36.76 -17.20 0.57
N LEU A 94 36.32 -16.00 0.94
CA LEU A 94 36.93 -14.72 0.58
C LEU A 94 37.53 -14.07 1.83
N VAL A 95 38.82 -13.76 1.80
CA VAL A 95 39.49 -13.07 2.92
C VAL A 95 39.51 -11.58 2.64
N ILE A 96 38.96 -10.80 3.56
CA ILE A 96 39.01 -9.34 3.55
C ILE A 96 40.08 -8.91 4.56
N ASP A 97 40.97 -8.02 4.15
CA ASP A 97 41.98 -7.44 5.04
C ASP A 97 41.29 -6.71 6.22
N PRO A 98 41.71 -6.92 7.48
CA PRO A 98 41.09 -6.29 8.65
C PRO A 98 41.09 -4.75 8.62
N ILE A 99 42.13 -4.12 8.06
CA ILE A 99 42.23 -2.66 7.91
C ILE A 99 41.18 -2.19 6.89
N VAL A 100 41.05 -2.91 5.79
CA VAL A 100 40.03 -2.63 4.75
C VAL A 100 38.62 -2.80 5.32
N GLN A 101 38.39 -3.87 6.08
CA GLN A 101 37.12 -4.10 6.77
C GLN A 101 36.76 -2.94 7.72
N SER A 102 37.70 -2.47 8.55
CA SER A 102 37.45 -1.34 9.45
C SER A 102 37.09 -0.05 8.69
N ARG A 103 37.73 0.20 7.54
CA ARG A 103 37.39 1.35 6.67
C ARG A 103 35.99 1.21 6.08
N ILE A 104 35.63 0.02 5.60
CA ILE A 104 34.30 -0.27 5.06
C ILE A 104 33.21 -0.02 6.11
N ASP A 105 33.38 -0.49 7.34
CA ASP A 105 32.40 -0.27 8.41
C ASP A 105 32.20 1.22 8.71
N LYS A 106 33.28 2.02 8.71
CA LYS A 106 33.20 3.49 8.86
C LYS A 106 32.49 4.16 7.70
N VAL A 107 32.72 3.70 6.47
CA VAL A 107 32.04 4.21 5.26
C VAL A 107 30.54 3.97 5.36
N TRP A 108 30.10 2.78 5.78
CA TRP A 108 28.66 2.51 5.99
C TRP A 108 28.04 3.43 7.03
N ALA A 109 28.69 3.58 8.18
CA ALA A 109 28.20 4.47 9.22
C ALA A 109 28.05 5.92 8.70
N GLY A 110 29.08 6.44 8.03
CA GLY A 110 29.05 7.77 7.42
C GLY A 110 27.96 7.92 6.36
N ALA A 111 27.82 6.94 5.46
CA ALA A 111 26.83 6.97 4.40
C ALA A 111 25.39 6.98 4.93
N ILE A 112 25.11 6.19 5.99
CA ILE A 112 23.80 6.16 6.64
C ILE A 112 23.50 7.48 7.35
N ILE A 113 24.48 8.06 8.05
CA ILE A 113 24.35 9.37 8.72
C ILE A 113 24.01 10.46 7.70
N VAL A 114 24.69 10.49 6.55
CA VAL A 114 24.41 11.44 5.47
C VAL A 114 22.97 11.26 4.97
N ALA A 115 22.54 10.02 4.72
CA ALA A 115 21.16 9.75 4.29
C ALA A 115 20.13 10.21 5.32
N PHE A 116 20.38 10.00 6.62
CA PHE A 116 19.50 10.50 7.69
C PHE A 116 19.42 12.03 7.71
N PHE A 117 20.55 12.71 7.59
CA PHE A 117 20.57 14.17 7.59
C PHE A 117 19.76 14.76 6.43
N VAL A 118 19.93 14.23 5.22
CA VAL A 118 19.15 14.66 4.05
C VAL A 118 17.65 14.44 4.26
N ASN A 119 17.24 13.30 4.83
CA ASN A 119 15.83 13.02 5.11
C ASN A 119 15.22 13.94 6.17
N ILE A 120 15.95 14.24 7.25
CA ILE A 120 15.51 15.18 8.28
C ILE A 120 15.30 16.57 7.67
N LEU A 121 16.23 17.04 6.85
CA LEU A 121 16.13 18.34 6.19
C LEU A 121 14.92 18.41 5.26
N VAL A 122 14.68 17.37 4.45
CA VAL A 122 13.54 17.34 3.52
C VAL A 122 12.21 17.23 4.27
N ALA A 123 12.11 16.40 5.31
CA ALA A 123 10.91 16.31 6.15
C ALA A 123 10.57 17.65 6.83
N ALA A 124 11.58 18.28 7.43
CA ALA A 124 11.43 19.60 8.06
C ALA A 124 11.07 20.69 7.04
N ALA A 125 11.59 20.59 5.81
CA ALA A 125 11.28 21.54 4.73
C ALA A 125 9.91 21.32 4.08
N ALA A 126 9.44 20.07 3.99
CA ALA A 126 8.12 19.74 3.44
C ALA A 126 7.00 20.17 4.40
N SER A 127 7.25 20.03 5.71
CA SER A 127 6.30 20.37 6.78
C SER A 127 6.27 21.89 7.11
N LYS A 128 6.71 22.76 6.19
CA LYS A 128 6.97 24.19 6.39
C LYS A 128 5.80 25.18 6.54
N PRO A 129 4.49 24.88 6.40
CA PRO A 129 3.49 25.94 6.53
C PRO A 129 3.44 26.60 7.92
N ILE A 130 4.14 26.08 8.95
CA ILE A 130 4.16 26.66 10.29
C ILE A 130 5.59 26.64 10.87
N TYR A 131 6.30 27.77 10.84
CA TYR A 131 7.74 27.88 11.19
C TYR A 131 8.11 27.35 12.60
N SER A 132 7.18 27.37 13.56
CA SER A 132 7.39 26.82 14.93
C SER A 132 7.52 25.29 14.97
N TYR A 133 7.01 24.57 13.96
CA TYR A 133 6.95 23.10 13.96
C TYR A 133 8.17 22.41 13.33
N SER A 134 8.93 23.08 12.47
CA SER A 134 10.04 22.45 11.72
C SER A 134 11.17 21.93 12.62
N GLY A 135 11.57 22.71 13.63
CA GLY A 135 12.56 22.30 14.63
C GLY A 135 12.06 21.17 15.53
N GLN A 136 10.77 21.18 15.88
CA GLN A 136 10.14 20.12 16.67
C GLN A 136 10.09 18.79 15.89
N ILE A 137 9.78 18.84 14.60
CA ILE A 137 9.77 17.67 13.71
C ILE A 137 11.18 17.08 13.61
N ALA A 138 12.18 17.92 13.33
CA ALA A 138 13.58 17.47 13.24
C ALA A 138 14.06 16.87 14.57
N GLY A 139 13.79 17.53 15.70
CA GLY A 139 14.13 17.03 17.03
C GLY A 139 13.45 15.70 17.36
N ALA A 140 12.17 15.55 17.04
CA ALA A 140 11.43 14.31 17.25
C ALA A 140 11.96 13.16 16.39
N MET A 141 12.31 13.42 15.13
CA MET A 141 12.96 12.42 14.26
C MET A 141 14.29 11.96 14.85
N VAL A 142 15.14 12.89 15.31
CA VAL A 142 16.43 12.55 15.92
C VAL A 142 16.22 11.71 17.19
N LEU A 143 15.28 12.10 18.06
CA LEU A 143 14.95 11.34 19.26
C LEU A 143 14.49 9.91 18.93
N GLY A 144 13.61 9.75 17.93
CA GLY A 144 13.18 8.45 17.46
C GLY A 144 14.33 7.57 16.94
N MET A 145 15.26 8.17 16.18
CA MET A 145 16.45 7.46 15.68
C MET A 145 17.35 7.01 16.84
N LEU A 146 17.60 7.86 17.83
CA LEU A 146 18.40 7.53 19.01
C LEU A 146 17.81 6.34 19.79
N ILE A 147 16.48 6.27 19.91
CA ILE A 147 15.79 5.13 20.53
C ILE A 147 15.99 3.85 19.70
N ALA A 148 15.88 3.93 18.37
CA ALA A 148 16.14 2.78 17.52
C ALA A 148 17.60 2.28 17.62
N PHE A 149 18.57 3.20 17.73
CA PHE A 149 19.98 2.88 17.98
C PHE A 149 20.19 2.25 19.36
N ALA A 150 19.54 2.78 20.40
CA ALA A 150 19.54 2.14 21.72
C ALA A 150 18.95 0.72 21.65
N GLY A 151 17.90 0.51 20.83
CA GLY A 151 17.35 -0.82 20.53
C GLY A 151 18.38 -1.79 19.92
N ALA A 152 19.29 -1.30 19.08
CA ALA A 152 20.39 -2.14 18.56
C ALA A 152 21.40 -2.54 19.64
N LEU A 153 21.67 -1.66 20.62
CA LEU A 153 22.49 -2.00 21.79
C LEU A 153 21.78 -3.02 22.69
N VAL A 154 20.47 -2.87 22.88
CA VAL A 154 19.64 -3.86 23.58
C VAL A 154 19.67 -5.21 22.84
N ALA A 155 19.60 -5.23 21.51
CA ALA A 155 19.73 -6.46 20.73
C ALA A 155 21.05 -7.20 20.99
N ARG A 156 22.16 -6.44 21.13
CA ARG A 156 23.47 -6.98 21.49
C ARG A 156 23.44 -7.61 22.89
N GLU A 157 22.88 -6.92 23.87
CA GLU A 157 22.77 -7.44 25.25
C GLU A 157 21.86 -8.67 25.33
N ILE A 158 20.69 -8.62 24.66
CA ILE A 158 19.78 -9.77 24.54
C ILE A 158 20.52 -10.95 23.91
N SER A 159 21.29 -10.75 22.84
CA SER A 159 22.02 -11.83 22.18
C SER A 159 23.05 -12.50 23.11
N PHE A 160 23.72 -11.71 23.95
CA PHE A 160 24.71 -12.21 24.90
C PHE A 160 24.06 -13.01 26.04
N ARG A 161 22.91 -12.53 26.55
CA ARG A 161 22.13 -13.24 27.57
C ARG A 161 21.47 -14.49 27.02
N LEU A 162 20.95 -14.42 25.79
CA LEU A 162 20.29 -15.55 25.13
C LEU A 162 21.26 -16.72 24.97
N ALA A 163 22.50 -16.47 24.56
CA ALA A 163 23.53 -17.50 24.43
C ALA A 163 23.80 -18.30 25.73
N LYS A 164 23.43 -17.75 26.90
CA LYS A 164 23.56 -18.39 28.22
C LYS A 164 22.26 -19.05 28.71
N ASN A 165 21.15 -18.88 28.00
CA ASN A 165 19.82 -19.34 28.41
C ASN A 165 19.52 -20.74 27.83
N PRO A 166 18.82 -21.64 28.55
CA PRO A 166 18.38 -22.93 28.01
C PRO A 166 17.60 -22.83 26.69
N THR A 167 16.89 -21.73 26.44
CA THR A 167 16.19 -21.47 25.16
C THR A 167 17.13 -21.44 23.95
N TYR A 168 18.40 -21.04 24.12
CA TYR A 168 19.40 -21.07 23.05
C TYR A 168 19.73 -22.49 22.59
N ARG A 169 19.72 -23.47 23.49
CA ARG A 169 19.89 -24.88 23.11
C ARG A 169 18.75 -25.36 22.22
N GLY A 170 17.53 -24.88 22.45
CA GLY A 170 16.40 -25.10 21.54
C GLY A 170 16.61 -24.50 20.14
N LEU A 171 17.18 -23.29 20.05
CA LEU A 171 17.51 -22.66 18.76
C LEU A 171 18.64 -23.38 18.02
N VAL A 172 19.65 -23.87 18.74
CA VAL A 172 20.74 -24.68 18.15
C VAL A 172 20.18 -26.02 17.67
N TRP A 173 19.34 -26.68 18.47
CA TRP A 173 18.65 -27.91 18.07
C TRP A 173 17.80 -27.71 16.81
N LEU A 174 17.04 -26.62 16.74
CA LEU A 174 16.29 -26.25 15.54
C LEU A 174 17.23 -26.10 14.33
N GLY A 175 18.33 -25.36 14.50
CA GLY A 175 19.35 -25.16 13.47
C GLY A 175 19.97 -26.46 12.95
N ILE A 176 20.24 -27.41 13.85
CA ILE A 176 20.71 -28.76 13.51
C ILE A 176 19.64 -29.50 12.68
N LYS A 177 18.38 -29.46 13.13
CA LYS A 177 17.25 -30.15 12.47
C LYS A 177 17.00 -29.64 11.04
N ILE A 178 17.13 -28.33 10.81
CA ILE A 178 17.00 -27.74 9.46
C ILE A 178 18.31 -27.81 8.65
N GLY A 179 19.34 -28.50 9.16
CA GLY A 179 20.57 -28.78 8.42
C GLY A 179 21.62 -27.67 8.40
N LEU A 180 21.49 -26.62 9.23
CA LEU A 180 22.48 -25.52 9.28
C LEU A 180 23.88 -25.99 9.71
N ARG A 181 24.00 -27.13 10.40
CA ARG A 181 25.31 -27.70 10.75
C ARG A 181 26.18 -28.02 9.53
N LYS A 182 25.54 -28.40 8.41
CA LYS A 182 26.22 -28.69 7.13
C LYS A 182 26.55 -27.40 6.36
N GLN A 183 26.11 -26.25 6.85
CA GLN A 183 26.20 -24.96 6.19
C GLN A 183 27.25 -24.08 6.91
N LYS A 184 28.45 -23.98 6.33
CA LYS A 184 29.52 -23.09 6.83
C LYS A 184 28.99 -21.65 6.95
N GLY A 185 29.34 -20.96 8.04
CA GLY A 185 28.93 -19.57 8.33
C GLY A 185 27.63 -19.42 9.13
N TYR A 186 26.99 -20.52 9.56
CA TYR A 186 25.81 -20.50 10.44
C TYR A 186 26.09 -21.07 11.82
N LEU A 187 26.55 -22.33 11.89
CA LEU A 187 26.91 -23.01 13.13
C LEU A 187 28.42 -23.34 13.13
N ARG A 188 29.05 -23.22 14.30
CA ARG A 188 30.43 -23.63 14.58
C ARG A 188 30.46 -24.72 15.67
N PRO A 189 31.33 -25.72 15.56
CA PRO A 189 31.54 -26.69 16.63
C PRO A 189 32.33 -26.05 17.77
N VAL A 190 32.01 -26.42 19.01
CA VAL A 190 32.68 -25.93 20.23
C VAL A 190 34.03 -26.64 20.46
N SER A 191 34.15 -27.90 20.02
CA SER A 191 35.39 -28.69 20.05
C SER A 191 35.73 -29.23 18.66
N ALA A 192 37.02 -29.33 18.34
CA ALA A 192 37.51 -29.79 17.03
C ALA A 192 37.06 -31.22 16.68
N ASP A 193 36.82 -32.03 17.71
CA ASP A 193 36.28 -33.36 17.56
C ASP A 193 34.79 -33.32 17.88
N VAL A 194 33.98 -33.76 16.91
CA VAL A 194 32.73 -34.52 17.04
C VAL A 194 31.63 -34.01 16.10
N GLU A 195 31.40 -34.75 15.01
CA GLU A 195 30.11 -34.75 14.29
C GLU A 195 29.03 -35.42 15.17
N THR A 196 28.48 -34.69 16.15
CA THR A 196 27.30 -35.15 16.91
C THR A 196 26.09 -34.28 16.67
N ASP A 197 24.92 -34.88 16.82
CA ASP A 197 23.62 -34.20 16.87
C ASP A 197 23.35 -33.50 18.21
N ASN A 198 24.30 -33.52 19.15
CA ASN A 198 24.11 -32.93 20.46
C ASN A 198 24.19 -31.39 20.37
N PRO A 199 23.08 -30.65 20.65
CA PRO A 199 23.08 -29.18 20.63
C PRO A 199 24.03 -28.56 21.66
N ALA A 200 24.54 -29.34 22.63
CA ALA A 200 25.57 -28.91 23.57
C ALA A 200 26.90 -28.51 22.89
N LYS A 201 27.23 -29.14 21.74
CA LYS A 201 28.53 -29.01 21.06
C LYS A 201 28.55 -28.04 19.89
N TRP A 202 27.45 -27.32 19.66
CA TRP A 202 27.31 -26.38 18.55
C TRP A 202 26.92 -24.99 19.06
N GLU A 203 27.46 -23.98 18.41
CA GLU A 203 27.12 -22.57 18.62
C GLU A 203 26.85 -21.88 17.29
N TYR A 204 25.95 -20.91 17.28
CA TYR A 204 25.80 -20.02 16.13
C TYR A 204 27.03 -19.12 15.97
N GLU A 205 27.39 -18.88 14.72
CA GLU A 205 28.48 -17.97 14.36
C GLU A 205 28.20 -16.54 14.84
N ASP A 206 29.28 -15.84 15.22
CA ASP A 206 29.20 -14.49 15.78
C ASP A 206 28.55 -13.53 14.77
N GLY A 207 27.38 -13.01 15.14
CA GLY A 207 26.56 -12.15 14.29
C GLY A 207 25.20 -12.77 13.92
N GLN A 208 25.09 -14.09 13.79
CA GLN A 208 23.82 -14.73 13.41
C GLN A 208 22.73 -14.54 14.47
N ILE A 209 23.08 -14.75 15.75
CA ILE A 209 22.13 -14.55 16.87
C ILE A 209 21.70 -13.09 16.93
N ARG A 210 22.65 -12.15 16.77
CA ARG A 210 22.34 -10.72 16.76
C ARG A 210 21.41 -10.36 15.59
N ALA A 211 21.58 -10.98 14.43
CA ALA A 211 20.73 -10.78 13.26
C ALA A 211 19.29 -11.21 13.55
N VAL A 212 19.13 -12.38 14.18
CA VAL A 212 17.82 -12.90 14.57
C VAL A 212 17.18 -12.00 15.63
N CYS A 213 17.92 -11.59 16.67
CA CYS A 213 17.41 -10.67 17.69
C CYS A 213 17.00 -9.31 17.10
N TYR A 214 17.81 -8.75 16.19
CA TYR A 214 17.49 -7.49 15.53
C TYR A 214 16.28 -7.61 14.60
N THR A 215 16.20 -8.71 13.84
CA THR A 215 15.03 -9.02 13.00
C THR A 215 13.77 -9.14 13.84
N PHE A 216 13.85 -9.79 15.00
CA PHE A 216 12.73 -9.88 15.93
C PHE A 216 12.29 -8.49 16.42
N ILE A 217 13.23 -7.61 16.77
CA ILE A 217 12.91 -6.21 17.15
C ILE A 217 12.20 -5.48 16.00
N VAL A 218 12.68 -5.62 14.76
CA VAL A 218 12.06 -5.00 13.58
C VAL A 218 10.66 -5.56 13.35
N ILE A 219 10.44 -6.87 13.51
CA ILE A 219 9.10 -7.49 13.38
C ILE A 219 8.15 -7.00 14.48
N VAL A 220 8.60 -6.92 15.73
CA VAL A 220 7.79 -6.39 16.83
C VAL A 220 7.44 -4.92 16.58
N ALA A 221 8.43 -4.10 16.20
CA ALA A 221 8.22 -2.71 15.83
C ALA A 221 7.22 -2.60 14.67
N TYR A 222 7.36 -3.44 13.64
CA TYR A 222 6.43 -3.52 12.52
C TYR A 222 4.99 -3.79 12.98
N CYS A 223 4.77 -4.83 13.78
CA CYS A 223 3.44 -5.20 14.27
C CYS A 223 2.81 -4.11 15.15
N VAL A 224 3.60 -3.50 16.05
CA VAL A 224 3.11 -2.47 16.97
C VAL A 224 2.81 -1.16 16.23
N ILE A 225 3.72 -0.73 15.36
CA ILE A 225 3.64 0.55 14.66
C ILE A 225 2.53 0.51 13.59
N THR A 226 2.49 -0.55 12.76
CA THR A 226 1.42 -0.71 11.75
C THR A 226 0.04 -1.02 12.36
N GLY A 227 -0.01 -1.30 13.67
CA GLY A 227 -1.25 -1.34 14.46
C GLY A 227 -1.95 0.02 14.55
N LYS A 228 -1.21 1.12 14.44
CA LYS A 228 -1.72 2.49 14.56
C LYS A 228 -1.89 3.14 13.18
N GLN A 229 -2.54 4.31 13.13
CA GLN A 229 -2.44 5.17 11.96
C GLN A 229 -1.01 5.70 11.89
N VAL A 230 -0.34 5.48 10.77
CA VAL A 230 1.08 5.79 10.60
C VAL A 230 1.29 6.67 9.38
N ALA A 231 2.27 7.56 9.48
CA ALA A 231 2.74 8.32 8.32
C ALA A 231 3.27 7.34 7.24
N PRO A 232 3.03 7.60 5.95
CA PRO A 232 3.48 6.75 4.85
C PRO A 232 4.99 6.43 4.90
N LEU A 233 5.80 7.37 5.38
CA LEU A 233 7.25 7.24 5.48
C LEU A 233 7.67 6.18 6.51
N VAL A 234 6.95 6.07 7.63
CA VAL A 234 7.16 5.01 8.63
C VAL A 234 7.01 3.64 7.99
N ALA A 235 5.92 3.49 7.24
CA ALA A 235 5.59 2.24 6.57
C ALA A 235 6.66 1.84 5.56
N LEU A 236 7.10 2.78 4.72
CA LEU A 236 8.16 2.55 3.73
C LEU A 236 9.49 2.15 4.39
N MET A 237 9.90 2.84 5.46
CA MET A 237 11.17 2.53 6.15
C MET A 237 11.13 1.18 6.88
N LEU A 238 10.00 0.82 7.47
CA LEU A 238 9.82 -0.51 8.06
C LEU A 238 9.84 -1.60 6.98
N LEU A 239 9.25 -1.35 5.81
CA LEU A 239 9.32 -2.25 4.67
C LEU A 239 10.79 -2.42 4.23
N VAL A 240 11.53 -1.33 3.98
CA VAL A 240 12.96 -1.38 3.66
C VAL A 240 13.74 -2.18 4.71
N SER A 241 13.45 -1.98 6.00
CA SER A 241 14.09 -2.72 7.09
C SER A 241 13.88 -4.23 6.96
N LEU A 242 12.63 -4.67 6.75
CA LEU A 242 12.27 -6.08 6.59
C LEU A 242 12.86 -6.68 5.31
N TRP A 243 12.78 -5.95 4.19
CA TRP A 243 13.31 -6.39 2.90
C TRP A 243 14.82 -6.58 2.94
N VAL A 244 15.57 -5.65 3.53
CA VAL A 244 17.03 -5.78 3.69
C VAL A 244 17.36 -7.01 4.53
N LEU A 245 16.70 -7.21 5.68
CA LEU A 245 16.96 -8.35 6.55
C LEU A 245 16.66 -9.69 5.87
N VAL A 246 15.49 -9.81 5.23
CA VAL A 246 15.05 -11.05 4.56
C VAL A 246 15.92 -11.33 3.34
N LEU A 247 16.09 -10.36 2.43
CA LEU A 247 16.88 -10.57 1.22
C LEU A 247 18.36 -10.78 1.52
N VAL A 248 18.93 -10.17 2.57
CA VAL A 248 20.28 -10.53 3.01
C VAL A 248 20.32 -11.97 3.51
N GLY A 249 19.34 -12.42 4.30
CA GLY A 249 19.27 -13.82 4.71
C GLY A 249 19.23 -14.79 3.52
N VAL A 250 18.41 -14.48 2.51
CA VAL A 250 18.29 -15.26 1.27
C VAL A 250 19.61 -15.24 0.50
N THR A 251 20.20 -14.08 0.24
CA THR A 251 21.47 -13.96 -0.50
C THR A 251 22.62 -14.62 0.24
N PHE A 252 22.71 -14.45 1.56
CA PHE A 252 23.72 -15.11 2.38
C PHE A 252 23.67 -16.64 2.29
N PHE A 253 22.46 -17.20 2.17
CA PHE A 253 22.27 -18.63 1.91
C PHE A 253 22.65 -19.02 0.48
N TRP A 254 22.05 -18.37 -0.52
CA TRP A 254 22.07 -18.83 -1.91
C TRP A 254 23.30 -18.41 -2.71
N ASP A 255 23.97 -17.31 -2.36
CA ASP A 255 25.17 -16.82 -3.07
C ASP A 255 26.33 -17.82 -2.97
N ARG A 256 26.39 -18.61 -1.89
CA ARG A 256 27.35 -19.71 -1.75
C ARG A 256 27.22 -20.72 -2.90
N TYR A 257 26.02 -20.94 -3.40
CA TYR A 257 25.72 -21.85 -4.50
C TYR A 257 25.73 -21.15 -5.87
N ARG A 258 26.10 -19.86 -5.90
CA ARG A 258 26.10 -19.00 -7.11
C ARG A 258 24.72 -18.95 -7.78
N LEU A 259 23.65 -19.00 -6.98
CA LEU A 259 22.27 -18.86 -7.44
C LEU A 259 21.82 -17.42 -7.29
N PRO A 260 21.46 -16.72 -8.39
CA PRO A 260 21.02 -15.33 -8.31
C PRO A 260 19.72 -15.18 -7.51
N VAL A 261 19.69 -14.23 -6.58
CA VAL A 261 18.48 -13.92 -5.79
C VAL A 261 17.27 -13.58 -6.66
N LEU A 262 17.49 -12.92 -7.80
CA LEU A 262 16.43 -12.59 -8.73
C LEU A 262 15.73 -13.84 -9.28
N LEU A 263 16.48 -14.90 -9.60
CA LEU A 263 15.90 -16.16 -10.04
C LEU A 263 15.02 -16.79 -8.95
N ILE A 264 15.46 -16.72 -7.70
CA ILE A 264 14.71 -17.24 -6.54
C ILE A 264 13.41 -16.45 -6.35
N LEU A 265 13.48 -15.13 -6.44
CA LEU A 265 12.30 -14.26 -6.35
C LEU A 265 11.33 -14.51 -7.49
N VAL A 266 11.82 -14.64 -8.73
CA VAL A 266 10.97 -14.94 -9.90
C VAL A 266 10.26 -16.28 -9.73
N VAL A 267 10.99 -17.34 -9.37
CA VAL A 267 10.38 -18.66 -9.14
C VAL A 267 9.37 -18.59 -8.00
N TYR A 268 9.70 -17.90 -6.91
CA TYR A 268 8.81 -17.76 -5.76
C TYR A 268 7.51 -17.05 -6.13
N PHE A 269 7.59 -15.87 -6.75
CA PHE A 269 6.40 -15.09 -7.11
C PHE A 269 5.60 -15.74 -8.24
N TRP A 270 6.26 -16.46 -9.16
CA TRP A 270 5.59 -17.27 -10.17
C TRP A 270 4.76 -18.39 -9.51
N LEU A 271 5.33 -19.10 -8.54
CA LEU A 271 4.60 -20.14 -7.78
C LEU A 271 3.48 -19.53 -6.91
N ALA A 272 3.74 -18.41 -6.25
CA ALA A 272 2.76 -17.71 -5.44
C ALA A 272 1.57 -17.20 -6.29
N GLY A 273 1.82 -16.81 -7.54
CA GLY A 273 0.82 -16.34 -8.49
C GLY A 273 -0.23 -17.38 -8.89
N PHE A 274 0.04 -18.68 -8.73
CA PHE A 274 -0.99 -19.72 -8.93
C PHE A 274 -2.06 -19.72 -7.83
N SER A 275 -1.84 -18.99 -6.73
CA SER A 275 -2.87 -18.86 -5.70
C SER A 275 -3.87 -17.77 -6.09
N LEU A 276 -5.15 -18.14 -6.24
CA LEU A 276 -6.24 -17.16 -6.43
C LEU A 276 -6.28 -16.11 -5.31
N LYS A 277 -5.77 -16.43 -4.12
CA LYS A 277 -5.68 -15.52 -2.99
C LYS A 277 -4.60 -14.45 -3.15
N ALA A 278 -3.67 -14.61 -4.08
CA ALA A 278 -2.66 -13.60 -4.39
C ALA A 278 -3.28 -12.39 -5.11
N ASP A 279 -4.44 -12.59 -5.74
CA ASP A 279 -5.17 -11.58 -6.49
C ASP A 279 -6.06 -10.70 -5.59
N HIS A 280 -6.63 -9.63 -6.14
CA HIS A 280 -7.46 -8.64 -5.45
C HIS A 280 -8.91 -8.68 -5.91
N TYR A 281 -9.83 -8.44 -4.97
CA TYR A 281 -11.27 -8.61 -5.23
C TYR A 281 -12.09 -7.49 -4.61
N TYR A 282 -13.11 -7.06 -5.35
CA TYR A 282 -14.15 -6.17 -4.81
C TYR A 282 -15.48 -6.91 -4.67
N ARG A 283 -16.24 -6.50 -3.65
CA ARG A 283 -17.46 -7.17 -3.23
C ARG A 283 -18.63 -6.74 -4.11
N VAL A 284 -19.32 -7.72 -4.66
CA VAL A 284 -20.60 -7.56 -5.35
C VAL A 284 -21.63 -8.52 -4.76
N TRP A 285 -22.91 -8.25 -4.97
CA TRP A 285 -23.98 -9.14 -4.53
C TRP A 285 -25.09 -9.20 -5.56
N THR A 286 -25.98 -10.19 -5.43
CA THR A 286 -27.05 -10.39 -6.40
C THR A 286 -27.97 -9.17 -6.44
N ARG A 287 -28.19 -8.62 -7.64
CA ARG A 287 -29.20 -7.59 -7.85
C ARG A 287 -30.56 -8.25 -8.00
N LEU A 288 -31.45 -8.04 -7.02
CA LEU A 288 -32.72 -8.76 -6.95
C LEU A 288 -33.74 -8.31 -8.00
N ARG A 289 -33.72 -7.06 -8.48
CA ARG A 289 -34.63 -6.54 -9.51
C ARG A 289 -33.99 -5.40 -10.32
N PHE A 290 -34.22 -5.41 -11.63
CA PHE A 290 -34.08 -4.23 -12.49
C PHE A 290 -35.41 -3.50 -12.50
N ASP A 291 -35.39 -2.20 -12.21
CA ASP A 291 -36.56 -1.34 -12.38
C ASP A 291 -36.60 -0.89 -13.86
N PRO A 292 -37.59 -1.33 -14.65
CA PRO A 292 -37.69 -0.95 -16.06
C PRO A 292 -37.99 0.54 -16.26
N GLU A 293 -38.50 1.26 -15.24
CA GLU A 293 -38.71 2.71 -15.31
C GLU A 293 -37.42 3.51 -15.10
N LEU A 294 -36.37 2.88 -14.57
CA LEU A 294 -35.10 3.53 -14.26
C LEU A 294 -34.27 3.78 -15.52
N THR A 295 -34.68 4.79 -16.30
CA THR A 295 -34.02 5.21 -17.54
C THR A 295 -33.68 6.70 -17.51
N PRO A 296 -32.63 7.14 -18.23
CA PRO A 296 -32.32 8.57 -18.33
C PRO A 296 -33.48 9.38 -18.92
N GLY A 297 -34.19 8.81 -19.90
CA GLY A 297 -35.35 9.44 -20.54
C GLY A 297 -36.48 9.75 -19.56
N GLU A 298 -36.78 8.83 -18.64
CA GLU A 298 -37.81 9.05 -17.62
C GLU A 298 -37.39 10.14 -16.61
N ILE A 299 -36.12 10.17 -16.21
CA ILE A 299 -35.60 11.22 -15.31
C ILE A 299 -35.72 12.61 -15.96
N VAL A 300 -35.30 12.73 -17.23
CA VAL A 300 -35.42 13.97 -18.00
C VAL A 300 -36.89 14.35 -18.20
N GLY A 301 -37.74 13.37 -18.54
CA GLY A 301 -39.18 13.58 -18.71
C GLY A 301 -39.86 14.09 -17.44
N ARG A 302 -39.53 13.51 -16.26
CA ARG A 302 -40.04 13.99 -14.97
C ARG A 302 -39.52 15.38 -14.63
N ALA A 303 -38.23 15.65 -14.87
CA ALA A 303 -37.65 16.97 -14.65
C ALA A 303 -38.35 18.05 -15.51
N ALA A 304 -38.65 17.72 -16.78
CA ALA A 304 -39.40 18.59 -17.67
C ALA A 304 -40.84 18.84 -17.18
N LYS A 305 -41.54 17.80 -16.71
CA LYS A 305 -42.89 17.94 -16.11
C LYS A 305 -42.89 18.84 -14.87
N GLU A 306 -41.86 18.76 -14.04
CA GLU A 306 -41.66 19.63 -12.88
C GLU A 306 -41.10 21.03 -13.25
N HIS A 307 -40.92 21.33 -14.55
CA HIS A 307 -40.32 22.57 -15.04
C HIS A 307 -38.93 22.86 -14.43
N ARG A 308 -38.16 21.80 -14.14
CA ARG A 308 -36.81 21.89 -13.59
C ARG A 308 -35.78 21.76 -14.70
N PRO A 309 -34.81 22.69 -14.80
CA PRO A 309 -33.77 22.58 -15.81
C PRO A 309 -32.91 21.34 -15.57
N VAL A 310 -32.39 20.78 -16.65
CA VAL A 310 -31.53 19.61 -16.64
C VAL A 310 -30.09 20.07 -16.78
N VAL A 311 -29.30 19.91 -15.72
CA VAL A 311 -27.87 20.18 -15.72
C VAL A 311 -27.12 18.86 -15.65
N VAL A 312 -26.15 18.70 -16.55
CA VAL A 312 -25.23 17.57 -16.60
C VAL A 312 -23.84 18.07 -16.24
N VAL A 313 -23.16 17.32 -15.36
CA VAL A 313 -21.81 17.64 -14.89
C VAL A 313 -20.86 16.54 -15.33
N ALA A 314 -19.84 16.90 -16.11
CA ALA A 314 -18.69 16.04 -16.37
C ALA A 314 -17.55 16.41 -15.41
N ALA A 315 -17.14 15.46 -14.57
CA ALA A 315 -16.15 15.66 -13.51
C ALA A 315 -14.86 14.88 -13.82
N ALA A 316 -13.82 15.61 -14.19
CA ALA A 316 -12.55 15.05 -14.60
C ALA A 316 -11.75 14.36 -13.48
N GLY A 317 -10.85 13.46 -13.86
CA GLY A 317 -9.93 12.80 -12.93
C GLY A 317 -8.77 13.69 -12.47
N GLY A 318 -7.97 13.19 -11.51
CA GLY A 318 -6.88 13.93 -10.86
C GLY A 318 -6.78 13.74 -9.34
N GLY A 319 -7.28 12.61 -8.83
CA GLY A 319 -7.17 12.23 -7.42
C GLY A 319 -7.84 13.21 -6.46
N ILE A 320 -7.21 13.43 -5.31
CA ILE A 320 -7.80 14.24 -4.21
C ILE A 320 -8.09 15.69 -4.64
N GLN A 321 -7.29 16.26 -5.55
CA GLN A 321 -7.48 17.61 -6.05
C GLN A 321 -8.77 17.72 -6.87
N SER A 322 -9.03 16.78 -7.78
CA SER A 322 -10.26 16.78 -8.59
C SER A 322 -11.50 16.47 -7.76
N ALA A 323 -11.39 15.65 -6.70
CA ALA A 323 -12.47 15.44 -5.75
C ALA A 323 -12.84 16.74 -5.01
N ALA A 324 -11.83 17.45 -4.52
CA ALA A 324 -12.00 18.74 -3.84
C ALA A 324 -12.52 19.82 -4.79
N TRP A 325 -12.01 19.86 -6.02
CA TRP A 325 -12.45 20.78 -7.06
C TRP A 325 -13.93 20.57 -7.41
N THR A 326 -14.33 19.33 -7.70
CA THR A 326 -15.71 18.98 -8.06
C THR A 326 -16.68 19.39 -6.96
N THR A 327 -16.38 19.05 -5.71
CA THR A 327 -17.25 19.40 -4.57
C THR A 327 -17.29 20.91 -4.32
N SER A 328 -16.15 21.60 -4.39
CA SER A 328 -16.06 23.04 -4.14
C SER A 328 -16.75 23.88 -5.22
N VAL A 329 -16.53 23.55 -6.50
CA VAL A 329 -17.10 24.30 -7.62
C VAL A 329 -18.62 24.16 -7.64
N LEU A 330 -19.17 22.96 -7.45
CA LEU A 330 -20.62 22.76 -7.46
C LEU A 330 -21.30 23.46 -6.28
N ASP A 331 -20.69 23.44 -5.10
CA ASP A 331 -21.19 24.17 -3.92
C ASP A 331 -21.16 25.69 -4.14
N GLN A 332 -20.01 26.24 -4.55
CA GLN A 332 -19.85 27.68 -4.78
C GLN A 332 -20.74 28.19 -5.91
N LEU A 333 -20.81 27.47 -7.03
CA LEU A 333 -21.67 27.83 -8.15
C LEU A 333 -23.15 27.78 -7.75
N GLY A 334 -23.55 26.77 -6.97
CA GLY A 334 -24.92 26.66 -6.47
C GLY A 334 -25.32 27.80 -5.56
N ARG A 335 -24.46 28.16 -4.59
CA ARG A 335 -24.71 29.31 -3.71
C ARG A 335 -24.76 30.62 -4.47
N ARG A 336 -23.81 30.84 -5.39
CA ARG A 336 -23.73 32.07 -6.17
C ARG A 336 -24.94 32.23 -7.11
N LEU A 337 -25.31 31.17 -7.83
CA LEU A 337 -26.47 31.20 -8.73
C LEU A 337 -27.77 31.47 -7.96
N LYS A 338 -27.95 30.85 -6.78
CA LYS A 338 -29.11 31.10 -5.92
C LYS A 338 -29.15 32.55 -5.43
N ALA A 339 -28.01 33.11 -5.04
CA ALA A 339 -27.91 34.49 -4.59
C ALA A 339 -28.17 35.49 -5.74
N ASP A 340 -27.46 35.36 -6.86
CA ASP A 340 -27.51 36.27 -8.00
C ASP A 340 -28.89 36.28 -8.69
N SER A 341 -29.63 35.18 -8.61
CA SER A 341 -30.99 35.04 -9.18
C SER A 341 -32.12 35.36 -8.20
N GLY A 342 -31.83 35.80 -6.97
CA GLY A 342 -32.85 36.01 -5.95
C GLY A 342 -33.62 34.73 -5.57
N GLY A 343 -33.00 33.57 -5.74
CA GLY A 343 -33.60 32.25 -5.48
C GLY A 343 -34.35 31.62 -6.65
N ALA A 344 -34.41 32.28 -7.82
CA ALA A 344 -35.09 31.74 -8.99
C ALA A 344 -34.43 30.46 -9.56
N TYR A 345 -33.10 30.32 -9.39
CA TYR A 345 -32.35 29.16 -9.85
C TYR A 345 -31.70 28.39 -8.69
N ASP A 346 -31.97 27.08 -8.63
CA ASP A 346 -31.40 26.15 -7.65
C ASP A 346 -30.59 25.08 -8.38
N LEU A 347 -29.28 25.33 -8.55
CA LEU A 347 -28.38 24.43 -9.26
C LEU A 347 -28.36 23.02 -8.65
N PRO A 348 -28.18 22.81 -7.32
CA PRO A 348 -28.25 21.48 -6.72
C PRO A 348 -29.47 20.66 -7.16
N ARG A 349 -30.65 21.31 -7.20
CA ARG A 349 -31.90 20.67 -7.64
C ARG A 349 -32.04 20.51 -9.15
N SER A 350 -31.17 21.13 -9.93
CA SER A 350 -31.16 21.09 -11.39
C SER A 350 -30.16 20.08 -11.95
N ILE A 351 -29.14 19.70 -11.17
CA ILE A 351 -28.18 18.66 -11.57
C ILE A 351 -28.91 17.31 -11.60
N ARG A 352 -28.95 16.68 -12.79
CA ARG A 352 -29.56 15.36 -13.00
C ARG A 352 -28.57 14.25 -13.24
N LEU A 353 -27.36 14.60 -13.68
CA LEU A 353 -26.30 13.64 -13.92
C LEU A 353 -24.95 14.24 -13.51
N ILE A 354 -24.15 13.45 -12.80
CA ILE A 354 -22.72 13.68 -12.63
C ILE A 354 -21.98 12.46 -13.18
N SER A 355 -21.30 12.63 -14.31
CA SER A 355 -20.40 11.64 -14.89
C SER A 355 -18.98 11.94 -14.44
N GLY A 356 -18.42 11.05 -13.62
CA GLY A 356 -17.12 11.24 -13.00
C GLY A 356 -16.08 10.24 -13.48
N VAL A 357 -14.82 10.67 -13.43
CA VAL A 357 -13.63 9.82 -13.61
C VAL A 357 -12.72 10.01 -12.41
N SER A 358 -12.13 8.93 -11.88
CA SER A 358 -11.10 9.00 -10.84
C SER A 358 -11.51 9.87 -9.64
N GLY A 359 -10.71 10.89 -9.31
CA GLY A 359 -11.03 11.90 -8.30
C GLY A 359 -12.39 12.60 -8.50
N GLY A 360 -12.79 12.87 -9.74
CA GLY A 360 -14.11 13.45 -10.05
C GLY A 360 -15.26 12.55 -9.65
N SER A 361 -15.12 11.22 -9.81
CA SER A 361 -16.07 10.22 -9.29
C SER A 361 -16.19 10.27 -7.77
N VAL A 362 -15.06 10.38 -7.05
CA VAL A 362 -15.05 10.51 -5.59
C VAL A 362 -15.72 11.82 -5.14
N GLY A 363 -15.46 12.92 -5.85
CA GLY A 363 -16.11 14.21 -5.60
C GLY A 363 -17.63 14.16 -5.84
N GLY A 364 -18.05 13.53 -6.95
CA GLY A 364 -19.47 13.33 -7.27
C GLY A 364 -20.21 12.49 -6.22
N MET A 365 -19.58 11.42 -5.73
CA MET A 365 -20.09 10.62 -4.61
C MET A 365 -20.31 11.48 -3.35
N PHE A 366 -19.29 12.24 -2.91
CA PHE A 366 -19.44 13.08 -1.72
C PHE A 366 -20.48 14.18 -1.90
N TYR A 367 -20.57 14.77 -3.08
CA TYR A 367 -21.58 15.79 -3.38
C TYR A 367 -23.00 15.20 -3.31
N ALA A 368 -23.24 14.06 -3.98
CA ALA A 368 -24.55 13.41 -4.06
C ALA A 368 -25.08 12.88 -2.72
N GLU A 369 -24.22 12.53 -1.77
CA GLU A 369 -24.66 12.04 -0.45
C GLU A 369 -25.37 13.12 0.39
N ASN A 370 -25.17 14.41 0.11
CA ASN A 370 -25.81 15.48 0.88
C ASN A 370 -27.29 15.67 0.58
N PHE A 371 -27.80 15.05 -0.49
CA PHE A 371 -29.21 15.14 -0.90
C PHE A 371 -30.16 14.27 -0.04
N ASN A 372 -29.66 13.66 1.04
CA ASN A 372 -30.49 12.94 2.02
C ASN A 372 -31.33 13.84 2.94
N GLU A 373 -31.07 15.15 2.96
CA GLU A 373 -31.71 16.11 3.86
C GLU A 373 -32.69 17.05 3.15
N ALA A 374 -33.63 17.63 3.90
CA ALA A 374 -34.57 18.63 3.38
C ALA A 374 -33.86 19.89 2.86
N GLN A 375 -32.71 20.24 3.47
CA GLN A 375 -31.79 21.28 3.00
C GLN A 375 -30.36 20.73 3.00
N PRO A 376 -29.82 20.37 1.83
CA PRO A 376 -28.46 19.84 1.72
C PRO A 376 -27.40 20.86 2.16
N ASP A 377 -26.56 20.49 3.12
CA ASP A 377 -25.31 21.22 3.40
C ASP A 377 -24.13 20.57 2.68
N PHE A 378 -23.54 21.28 1.71
CA PHE A 378 -22.42 20.80 0.93
C PHE A 378 -21.04 21.15 1.53
N SER A 379 -20.99 21.95 2.59
CA SER A 379 -19.73 22.42 3.22
C SER A 379 -18.84 21.24 3.67
N HIS A 380 -19.47 20.17 4.14
CA HIS A 380 -18.84 18.94 4.58
C HIS A 380 -18.27 18.08 3.44
N SER A 381 -18.81 18.21 2.21
CA SER A 381 -18.33 17.48 1.03
C SER A 381 -16.89 17.84 0.69
N PHE A 382 -16.58 19.13 0.72
CA PHE A 382 -15.25 19.64 0.43
C PHE A 382 -14.25 19.17 1.48
N GLN A 383 -14.61 19.23 2.77
CA GLN A 383 -13.75 18.76 3.85
C GLN A 383 -13.50 17.25 3.78
N ALA A 384 -14.52 16.47 3.43
CA ALA A 384 -14.39 15.04 3.20
C ALA A 384 -13.50 14.72 1.99
N ALA A 385 -13.69 15.43 0.87
CA ALA A 385 -12.86 15.29 -0.32
C ALA A 385 -11.39 15.66 -0.07
N CYS A 386 -11.11 16.66 0.76
CA CYS A 386 -9.77 17.07 1.17
C CYS A 386 -9.13 16.17 2.24
N SER A 387 -9.87 15.22 2.81
CA SER A 387 -9.35 14.40 3.89
C SER A 387 -8.37 13.34 3.39
N SER A 388 -7.16 13.35 3.95
CA SER A 388 -6.13 12.37 3.61
C SER A 388 -6.57 10.95 4.03
N ALA A 389 -6.54 10.04 3.06
CA ALA A 389 -6.71 8.60 3.28
C ALA A 389 -5.41 7.81 3.01
N LEU A 390 -4.30 8.50 2.74
CA LEU A 390 -3.04 7.86 2.35
C LEU A 390 -2.44 6.99 3.45
N GLY A 391 -2.41 7.47 4.71
CA GLY A 391 -1.94 6.68 5.85
C GLY A 391 -2.71 5.36 6.02
N PRO A 392 -4.06 5.38 6.06
CA PRO A 392 -4.87 4.16 6.03
C PRO A 392 -4.60 3.24 4.84
N THR A 393 -4.51 3.76 3.61
CA THR A 393 -4.21 2.96 2.41
C THR A 393 -2.85 2.28 2.51
N ILE A 394 -1.81 3.01 2.92
CA ILE A 394 -0.46 2.45 3.10
C ILE A 394 -0.41 1.43 4.23
N ARG A 395 -1.17 1.64 5.31
CA ARG A 395 -1.35 0.60 6.34
C ARG A 395 -1.97 -0.66 5.73
N GLY A 396 -2.90 -0.51 4.80
CA GLY A 396 -3.49 -1.65 4.11
C GLY A 396 -2.50 -2.39 3.21
N LEU A 397 -1.66 -1.64 2.49
CA LEU A 397 -0.56 -2.19 1.69
C LEU A 397 0.37 -3.06 2.56
N LEU A 398 0.74 -2.56 3.74
CA LEU A 398 1.62 -3.29 4.66
C LEU A 398 0.95 -4.49 5.32
N ARG A 399 -0.30 -4.35 5.78
CA ARG A 399 -0.94 -5.36 6.63
C ARG A 399 -1.75 -6.39 5.89
N GLN A 400 -2.27 -6.06 4.72
CA GLN A 400 -3.03 -7.01 3.92
C GLN A 400 -2.21 -7.41 2.69
N ASP A 401 -1.79 -6.44 1.90
CA ASP A 401 -1.26 -6.74 0.57
C ASP A 401 0.16 -7.32 0.61
N LEU A 402 1.00 -6.93 1.57
CA LEU A 402 2.32 -7.54 1.75
C LEU A 402 2.19 -9.03 2.08
N TRP A 403 1.27 -9.40 2.97
CA TRP A 403 1.02 -10.80 3.29
C TRP A 403 0.34 -11.54 2.14
N ARG A 404 -0.49 -10.85 1.36
CA ARG A 404 -1.06 -11.39 0.12
C ARG A 404 0.01 -11.71 -0.92
N ALA A 405 0.96 -10.81 -1.12
CA ALA A 405 2.05 -10.98 -2.07
C ALA A 405 3.07 -12.03 -1.61
N LEU A 406 3.41 -12.04 -0.32
CA LEU A 406 4.40 -12.96 0.22
C LEU A 406 3.81 -14.32 0.53
N MET A 407 2.67 -14.42 1.20
CA MET A 407 2.12 -15.69 1.69
C MET A 407 0.62 -15.79 1.38
N PRO A 408 0.22 -15.84 0.10
CA PRO A 408 -1.19 -15.79 -0.30
C PRO A 408 -2.05 -16.91 0.33
N PHE A 409 -1.44 -18.07 0.60
CA PHE A 409 -2.12 -19.20 1.27
C PHE A 409 -2.54 -18.91 2.72
N LEU A 410 -1.93 -17.91 3.39
CA LEU A 410 -2.33 -17.45 4.72
C LEU A 410 -3.45 -16.40 4.70
N VAL A 411 -3.84 -15.90 3.52
CA VAL A 411 -4.93 -14.92 3.40
C VAL A 411 -6.27 -15.60 3.69
N THR A 412 -7.02 -15.02 4.63
CA THR A 412 -8.33 -15.52 5.05
C THR A 412 -9.50 -14.71 4.48
N ASP A 413 -9.33 -13.40 4.28
CA ASP A 413 -10.31 -12.52 3.63
C ASP A 413 -9.69 -11.92 2.36
N ILE A 414 -10.04 -12.47 1.19
CA ILE A 414 -9.51 -12.07 -0.10
C ILE A 414 -10.01 -10.69 -0.54
N CYS A 415 -11.13 -10.21 0.01
CA CYS A 415 -11.65 -8.87 -0.26
C CYS A 415 -11.12 -7.80 0.72
N ASN A 416 -10.26 -8.17 1.68
CA ASN A 416 -9.66 -7.22 2.60
C ASN A 416 -8.27 -6.85 2.08
N ASP A 417 -8.19 -5.71 1.39
CA ASP A 417 -6.97 -5.14 0.81
C ASP A 417 -6.89 -3.63 1.06
N ARG A 418 -5.82 -2.99 0.54
CA ARG A 418 -5.65 -1.53 0.67
C ARG A 418 -6.78 -0.72 0.02
N GLY A 419 -7.44 -1.24 -1.01
CA GLY A 419 -8.59 -0.60 -1.67
C GLY A 419 -9.80 -0.58 -0.75
N ARG A 420 -10.10 -1.70 -0.08
CA ARG A 420 -11.18 -1.77 0.92
C ARG A 420 -10.91 -0.87 2.13
N VAL A 421 -9.66 -0.74 2.55
CA VAL A 421 -9.28 0.18 3.64
C VAL A 421 -9.53 1.64 3.24
N LEU A 422 -9.23 2.00 1.98
CA LEU A 422 -9.51 3.33 1.44
C LEU A 422 -11.02 3.64 1.43
N GLU A 423 -11.84 2.74 0.88
CA GLU A 423 -13.31 2.87 0.85
C GLU A 423 -13.88 3.09 2.26
N ARG A 424 -13.47 2.25 3.22
CA ARG A 424 -13.90 2.38 4.63
C ARG A 424 -13.48 3.70 5.24
N GLN A 425 -12.29 4.21 4.90
CA GLN A 425 -11.81 5.49 5.40
C GLN A 425 -12.63 6.66 4.84
N TRP A 426 -13.04 6.61 3.57
CA TRP A 426 -13.95 7.61 2.99
C TRP A 426 -15.31 7.61 3.70
N CYS A 427 -15.97 6.45 3.80
CA CYS A 427 -17.25 6.34 4.50
C CYS A 427 -17.11 6.77 5.96
N LYS A 428 -16.11 6.28 6.69
CA LYS A 428 -15.89 6.64 8.11
C LYS A 428 -15.65 8.14 8.30
N SER A 429 -14.87 8.76 7.43
CA SER A 429 -14.61 10.20 7.52
C SER A 429 -15.88 10.98 7.25
N PHE A 430 -16.63 10.61 6.21
CA PHE A 430 -17.90 11.25 5.89
C PHE A 430 -18.94 11.04 7.01
N ASP A 431 -19.28 9.78 7.29
CA ASP A 431 -20.32 9.41 8.24
C ASP A 431 -19.96 9.85 9.66
N ASN A 432 -18.76 9.56 10.19
CA ASN A 432 -18.52 9.81 11.62
C ASN A 432 -17.95 11.18 11.93
N LYS A 433 -17.17 11.77 11.02
CA LYS A 433 -16.42 13.00 11.31
C LYS A 433 -17.09 14.25 10.73
N PHE A 434 -17.66 14.16 9.53
CA PHE A 434 -18.22 15.32 8.85
C PHE A 434 -19.76 15.36 8.91
N LYS A 435 -20.44 14.21 8.85
CA LYS A 435 -21.90 14.12 8.79
C LYS A 435 -22.45 12.84 9.45
N PRO A 436 -22.61 12.82 10.80
CA PRO A 436 -23.13 11.68 11.59
C PRO A 436 -24.47 11.08 11.16
N THR A 437 -25.29 11.85 10.46
CA THR A 437 -26.60 11.43 9.94
C THR A 437 -26.51 10.76 8.57
N ALA A 438 -25.39 10.91 7.86
CA ALA A 438 -25.15 10.27 6.58
C ALA A 438 -24.86 8.78 6.76
N LYS A 439 -25.12 8.03 5.69
CA LYS A 439 -24.92 6.57 5.66
C LYS A 439 -24.24 6.16 4.37
N LEU A 440 -23.13 6.81 4.04
CA LEU A 440 -22.38 6.52 2.82
C LEU A 440 -21.89 5.07 2.78
N ALA A 441 -21.63 4.46 3.96
CA ALA A 441 -21.30 3.04 4.06
C ALA A 441 -22.40 2.08 3.58
N GLU A 442 -23.67 2.49 3.63
CA GLU A 442 -24.84 1.68 3.26
C GLU A 442 -25.34 1.98 1.83
N ALA A 443 -24.76 2.98 1.15
CA ALA A 443 -25.18 3.43 -0.17
C ALA A 443 -24.90 2.41 -1.29
N THR A 444 -25.92 2.10 -2.10
CA THR A 444 -25.87 1.15 -3.24
C THR A 444 -26.26 1.85 -4.55
N LEU A 445 -25.91 1.27 -5.71
CA LEU A 445 -26.32 1.83 -7.01
C LEU A 445 -27.84 1.86 -7.13
N SER A 446 -28.53 0.77 -6.77
CA SER A 446 -30.00 0.70 -6.82
C SER A 446 -30.69 1.73 -5.94
N ALA A 447 -30.24 1.93 -4.70
CA ALA A 447 -30.86 2.90 -3.79
C ALA A 447 -30.71 4.32 -4.32
N TRP A 448 -29.52 4.67 -4.82
CA TRP A 448 -29.29 6.00 -5.41
C TRP A 448 -29.95 6.17 -6.77
N GLY A 449 -30.12 5.08 -7.53
CA GLY A 449 -30.92 5.06 -8.76
C GLY A 449 -32.39 5.37 -8.50
N ALA A 450 -33.00 4.73 -7.50
CA ALA A 450 -34.37 5.03 -7.09
C ALA A 450 -34.54 6.50 -6.65
N ASP A 451 -33.58 7.03 -5.88
CA ASP A 451 -33.59 8.45 -5.50
C ASP A 451 -33.42 9.38 -6.73
N ALA A 452 -32.66 8.98 -7.75
CA ALA A 452 -32.51 9.74 -8.98
C ALA A 452 -33.81 9.77 -9.81
N LEU A 453 -34.53 8.63 -9.87
CA LEU A 453 -35.86 8.55 -10.50
C LEU A 453 -36.91 9.42 -9.80
N LEU A 454 -36.76 9.62 -8.48
CA LEU A 454 -37.57 10.53 -7.67
C LEU A 454 -37.06 11.99 -7.67
N LEU A 455 -36.07 12.32 -8.51
CA LEU A 455 -35.51 13.66 -8.62
C LEU A 455 -34.95 14.23 -7.30
N LYS A 456 -34.63 13.35 -6.34
CA LYS A 456 -34.12 13.67 -5.00
C LYS A 456 -32.62 13.93 -5.02
N ARG A 457 -31.86 13.12 -5.76
CA ARG A 457 -30.41 13.24 -5.96
C ARG A 457 -30.05 13.11 -7.44
N PRO A 458 -28.88 13.59 -7.91
CA PRO A 458 -28.46 13.34 -9.28
C PRO A 458 -28.12 11.87 -9.52
N ALA A 459 -28.35 11.39 -10.74
CA ALA A 459 -27.77 10.14 -11.21
C ALA A 459 -26.24 10.26 -11.29
N LEU A 460 -25.53 9.15 -11.10
CA LEU A 460 -24.08 9.10 -11.15
C LEU A 460 -23.61 8.06 -12.16
N ILE A 461 -22.54 8.40 -12.86
CA ILE A 461 -21.77 7.46 -13.68
C ILE A 461 -20.33 7.49 -13.18
N PHE A 462 -19.85 6.34 -12.72
CA PHE A 462 -18.46 6.14 -12.34
C PHE A 462 -17.76 5.39 -13.48
N ASN A 463 -16.97 6.12 -14.26
CA ASN A 463 -16.31 5.57 -15.44
C ASN A 463 -15.05 4.80 -15.02
N SER A 464 -14.93 3.55 -15.46
CA SER A 464 -13.75 2.69 -15.21
C SER A 464 -13.27 2.06 -16.51
N THR A 465 -12.08 1.46 -16.48
CA THR A 465 -11.50 0.77 -17.63
C THR A 465 -11.27 -0.70 -17.29
N ILE A 466 -11.69 -1.60 -18.19
CA ILE A 466 -11.41 -3.03 -18.09
C ILE A 466 -9.97 -3.27 -18.55
N VAL A 467 -9.14 -3.89 -17.71
CA VAL A 467 -7.73 -4.12 -18.01
C VAL A 467 -7.54 -5.06 -19.20
N GLU A 468 -8.34 -6.13 -19.26
CA GLU A 468 -8.19 -7.20 -20.26
C GLU A 468 -8.55 -6.75 -21.67
N THR A 469 -9.49 -5.82 -21.81
CA THR A 469 -10.02 -5.39 -23.12
C THR A 469 -9.69 -3.95 -23.46
N GLY A 470 -9.28 -3.13 -22.50
CA GLY A 470 -9.12 -1.69 -22.66
C GLY A 470 -10.44 -0.93 -22.85
N GLN A 471 -11.59 -1.61 -22.75
CA GLN A 471 -12.90 -1.01 -22.92
C GLN A 471 -13.33 -0.24 -21.68
N ARG A 472 -14.17 0.77 -21.89
CA ARG A 472 -14.84 1.46 -20.80
C ARG A 472 -15.93 0.59 -20.20
N LEU A 473 -15.95 0.58 -18.88
CA LEU A 473 -17.04 0.06 -18.09
C LEU A 473 -17.68 1.20 -17.29
N ALA A 474 -18.92 1.54 -17.63
CA ALA A 474 -19.73 2.49 -16.90
C ALA A 474 -20.35 1.78 -15.69
N ILE A 475 -20.12 2.32 -14.49
CA ILE A 475 -20.79 1.86 -13.27
C ILE A 475 -21.79 2.96 -12.91
N SER A 476 -23.06 2.77 -13.27
CA SER A 476 -24.07 3.83 -13.21
C SER A 476 -25.19 3.52 -12.22
N THR A 477 -25.73 4.57 -11.58
CA THR A 477 -26.95 4.43 -10.76
C THR A 477 -28.19 4.25 -11.63
N VAL A 478 -28.14 4.71 -12.88
CA VAL A 478 -29.20 4.64 -13.88
C VAL A 478 -28.60 3.98 -15.13
N PRO A 479 -28.74 2.65 -15.29
CA PRO A 479 -28.07 1.91 -16.35
C PRO A 479 -28.69 2.17 -17.72
N ILE A 480 -27.83 2.34 -18.73
CA ILE A 480 -28.23 2.45 -20.14
C ILE A 480 -28.20 1.08 -20.81
N THR A 481 -29.24 0.76 -21.57
CA THR A 481 -29.40 -0.55 -22.22
C THR A 481 -28.59 -0.71 -23.50
N HIS A 482 -28.36 0.39 -24.22
CA HIS A 482 -27.68 0.39 -25.52
C HIS A 482 -26.63 1.51 -25.54
N GLY A 483 -25.37 1.12 -25.31
CA GLY A 483 -24.25 2.04 -25.45
C GLY A 483 -23.96 2.39 -26.91
N LEU A 484 -23.42 3.58 -27.15
CA LEU A 484 -23.10 4.07 -28.49
C LEU A 484 -21.78 3.47 -29.03
N ILE A 485 -20.72 3.35 -28.21
CA ILE A 485 -19.37 2.98 -28.70
C ILE A 485 -18.57 2.10 -27.71
N GLY A 486 -18.47 0.80 -27.99
CA GLY A 486 -17.51 -0.10 -27.31
C GLY A 486 -17.75 -0.25 -25.79
N GLU A 487 -18.96 0.05 -25.35
CA GLU A 487 -19.30 0.23 -23.96
C GLU A 487 -19.76 -1.05 -23.28
N THR A 488 -19.49 -1.12 -21.99
CA THR A 488 -20.09 -2.10 -21.10
C THR A 488 -20.69 -1.40 -19.89
N GLU A 489 -21.95 -1.69 -19.59
CA GLU A 489 -22.61 -1.23 -18.38
C GLU A 489 -22.45 -2.30 -17.30
N PHE A 490 -21.95 -1.91 -16.11
CA PHE A 490 -21.66 -2.78 -14.97
C PHE A 490 -22.81 -3.74 -14.67
N THR A 491 -24.02 -3.21 -14.61
CA THR A 491 -25.18 -3.98 -14.17
C THR A 491 -25.60 -5.04 -15.18
N GLN A 492 -25.38 -4.80 -16.48
CA GLN A 492 -25.58 -5.81 -17.53
C GLN A 492 -24.42 -6.79 -17.60
N ARG A 493 -23.19 -6.29 -17.45
CA ARG A 493 -21.98 -7.10 -17.56
C ARG A 493 -21.90 -8.16 -16.47
N TYR A 494 -22.27 -7.80 -15.24
CA TYR A 494 -22.12 -8.64 -14.06
C TYR A 494 -23.46 -9.13 -13.47
N CYS A 495 -24.60 -8.50 -13.79
CA CYS A 495 -25.89 -8.78 -13.14
C CYS A 495 -25.82 -8.72 -11.61
N ALA A 496 -25.05 -7.75 -11.13
CA ALA A 496 -24.73 -7.60 -9.73
C ALA A 496 -24.98 -6.16 -9.26
N GLU A 497 -25.02 -6.03 -7.94
CA GLU A 497 -25.12 -4.79 -7.20
C GLU A 497 -23.79 -4.50 -6.52
N ILE A 498 -23.52 -3.22 -6.26
CA ILE A 498 -22.26 -2.74 -5.70
C ILE A 498 -22.49 -1.50 -4.84
N SER A 499 -21.60 -1.26 -3.86
CA SER A 499 -21.68 -0.05 -3.04
C SER A 499 -21.17 1.15 -3.82
N ILE A 500 -21.74 2.32 -3.56
CA ILE A 500 -21.31 3.57 -4.20
C ILE A 500 -19.83 3.85 -3.94
N SER A 501 -19.37 3.64 -2.70
CA SER A 501 -17.96 3.80 -2.33
C SER A 501 -17.02 2.88 -3.13
N THR A 502 -17.45 1.65 -3.41
CA THR A 502 -16.68 0.70 -4.22
C THR A 502 -16.69 1.12 -5.70
N ALA A 503 -17.84 1.58 -6.22
CA ALA A 503 -17.96 2.10 -7.59
C ALA A 503 -17.05 3.32 -7.83
N ALA A 504 -17.08 4.29 -6.91
CA ALA A 504 -16.18 5.45 -6.95
C ALA A 504 -14.70 5.04 -6.86
N ARG A 505 -14.38 4.04 -6.02
CA ARG A 505 -13.01 3.52 -5.90
C ARG A 505 -12.55 2.77 -7.16
N LEU A 506 -13.43 2.03 -7.86
CA LEU A 506 -13.12 1.37 -9.14
C LEU A 506 -12.79 2.40 -10.22
N SER A 507 -13.57 3.48 -10.31
CA SER A 507 -13.28 4.62 -11.19
C SER A 507 -11.95 5.32 -10.84
N ALA A 508 -11.50 5.24 -9.59
CA ALA A 508 -10.25 5.81 -9.07
C ALA A 508 -9.15 4.77 -8.79
N THR A 509 -9.19 3.61 -9.44
CA THR A 509 -8.18 2.56 -9.24
C THR A 509 -6.89 2.88 -10.01
N PHE A 510 -5.97 3.60 -9.37
CA PHE A 510 -4.61 3.80 -9.89
C PHE A 510 -3.67 2.70 -9.35
N PRO A 511 -3.16 1.76 -10.17
CA PRO A 511 -2.47 0.54 -9.71
C PRO A 511 -1.29 0.77 -8.74
N PHE A 512 -0.61 1.90 -8.87
CA PHE A 512 0.49 2.28 -7.98
C PHE A 512 0.04 2.63 -6.55
N VAL A 513 -1.23 2.97 -6.34
CA VAL A 513 -1.78 3.41 -5.05
C VAL A 513 -2.85 2.45 -4.54
N THR A 514 -3.78 2.04 -5.40
CA THR A 514 -4.89 1.12 -5.09
C THR A 514 -4.73 -0.17 -5.90
N PRO A 515 -5.29 -1.30 -5.43
CA PRO A 515 -5.14 -2.56 -6.12
C PRO A 515 -6.13 -2.66 -7.28
N THR A 516 -5.69 -3.26 -8.38
CA THR A 516 -6.55 -3.69 -9.48
C THR A 516 -7.27 -4.96 -9.06
N GLY A 517 -8.59 -4.93 -8.97
CA GLY A 517 -9.37 -6.06 -8.49
C GLY A 517 -10.48 -6.46 -9.44
N ARG A 518 -10.94 -7.69 -9.29
CA ARG A 518 -12.06 -8.29 -10.04
C ARG A 518 -13.27 -8.58 -9.13
N PRO A 519 -14.48 -8.74 -9.69
CA PRO A 519 -15.67 -8.90 -8.86
C PRO A 519 -15.71 -10.27 -8.20
N THR A 520 -16.14 -10.32 -6.94
CA THR A 520 -16.52 -11.57 -6.28
C THR A 520 -17.84 -11.40 -5.52
N MET A 521 -18.70 -12.40 -5.63
CA MET A 521 -19.99 -12.46 -4.95
C MET A 521 -19.78 -12.63 -3.45
N LEU A 522 -20.50 -11.84 -2.66
CA LEU A 522 -20.72 -12.13 -1.25
C LEU A 522 -21.84 -13.17 -1.14
N ASN A 523 -21.49 -14.39 -0.74
CA ASN A 523 -22.49 -15.37 -0.29
C ASN A 523 -23.22 -14.81 0.95
N MET A 524 -24.52 -15.10 1.09
CA MET A 524 -25.42 -14.52 2.11
C MET A 524 -24.95 -14.67 3.58
N ASN A 525 -23.89 -15.45 3.85
CA ASN A 525 -23.09 -15.47 5.07
C ASN A 525 -21.71 -16.03 4.69
N PRO A 526 -20.57 -15.33 4.90
CA PRO A 526 -20.14 -14.73 6.16
C PRO A 526 -19.52 -13.31 6.04
N SER A 527 -19.23 -12.70 7.19
CA SER A 527 -18.50 -11.43 7.35
C SER A 527 -17.10 -11.38 6.70
N ALA A 528 -16.56 -12.53 6.30
CA ALA A 528 -15.27 -12.69 5.62
C ALA A 528 -15.46 -13.26 4.20
N CYS A 529 -14.94 -12.56 3.20
CA CYS A 529 -14.90 -12.99 1.81
C CYS A 529 -13.70 -13.95 1.67
N SER A 530 -13.92 -15.24 1.88
CA SER A 530 -12.85 -16.25 1.98
C SER A 530 -12.59 -17.02 0.69
N THR A 531 -13.59 -17.06 -0.19
CA THR A 531 -13.57 -17.81 -1.45
C THR A 531 -14.07 -16.93 -2.57
N GLU A 532 -13.45 -17.08 -3.74
CA GLU A 532 -13.90 -16.43 -4.97
C GLU A 532 -15.24 -17.05 -5.40
N SER A 533 -16.16 -16.22 -5.84
CA SER A 533 -17.42 -16.64 -6.46
C SER A 533 -17.74 -15.68 -7.60
N PRO A 534 -17.75 -16.13 -8.87
CA PRO A 534 -17.92 -15.24 -10.00
C PRO A 534 -19.33 -14.64 -10.06
N PRO A 535 -19.49 -13.46 -10.68
CA PRO A 535 -20.80 -12.82 -10.86
C PRO A 535 -21.72 -13.61 -11.82
N PRO A 536 -23.06 -13.49 -11.69
CA PRO A 536 -24.02 -14.31 -12.44
C PRO A 536 -23.94 -14.22 -13.97
N CYS A 537 -23.65 -13.05 -14.52
CA CYS A 537 -23.65 -12.82 -15.98
C CYS A 537 -22.25 -12.86 -16.63
N GLY A 538 -21.23 -13.32 -15.88
CA GLY A 538 -19.85 -13.46 -16.36
C GLY A 538 -18.97 -12.22 -16.11
N GLY A 539 -17.73 -12.26 -16.60
CA GLY A 539 -16.73 -11.19 -16.36
C GLY A 539 -16.06 -11.26 -14.99
N GLY A 540 -16.14 -12.40 -14.30
CA GLY A 540 -15.46 -12.62 -13.01
C GLY A 540 -13.92 -12.58 -13.07
N ASP A 541 -13.36 -12.61 -14.28
CA ASP A 541 -11.94 -12.51 -14.60
C ASP A 541 -11.49 -11.08 -14.91
N GLN A 542 -12.41 -10.11 -15.01
CA GLN A 542 -12.10 -8.77 -15.46
C GLN A 542 -11.63 -7.86 -14.31
N HIS A 543 -10.46 -7.24 -14.48
CA HIS A 543 -9.93 -6.26 -13.54
C HIS A 543 -10.33 -4.85 -13.95
N LEU A 544 -10.66 -4.03 -12.96
CA LEU A 544 -11.01 -2.63 -13.20
C LEU A 544 -9.92 -1.69 -12.70
N VAL A 545 -9.52 -0.77 -13.58
CA VAL A 545 -8.63 0.36 -13.31
C VAL A 545 -9.34 1.68 -13.51
N ASP A 546 -8.63 2.76 -13.16
CA ASP A 546 -9.06 4.14 -13.28
C ASP A 546 -9.69 4.42 -14.67
N GLY A 547 -10.80 5.17 -14.69
CA GLY A 547 -11.45 5.54 -15.95
C GLY A 547 -10.57 6.41 -16.84
N GLY A 548 -9.58 7.11 -16.27
CA GLY A 548 -8.64 7.95 -16.98
C GLY A 548 -7.69 7.19 -17.90
N TYR A 549 -7.61 5.85 -17.79
CA TYR A 549 -6.95 5.02 -18.80
C TYR A 549 -7.72 4.93 -20.12
N TYR A 550 -9.05 5.14 -20.08
CA TYR A 550 -9.91 5.25 -21.26
C TYR A 550 -10.11 6.73 -21.66
N GLU A 551 -10.64 7.55 -20.75
CA GLU A 551 -10.88 8.98 -20.97
C GLU A 551 -10.99 9.71 -19.61
N ASN A 552 -10.37 10.88 -19.48
CA ASN A 552 -10.22 11.56 -18.19
C ASN A 552 -11.21 12.71 -17.92
N SER A 553 -11.97 13.16 -18.92
CA SER A 553 -12.89 14.31 -18.78
C SER A 553 -14.24 14.00 -18.11
N GLY A 554 -14.69 12.74 -18.18
CA GLY A 554 -16.05 12.34 -17.81
C GLY A 554 -17.12 12.69 -18.86
N LEU A 555 -16.73 13.30 -19.99
CA LEU A 555 -17.66 13.72 -21.03
C LEU A 555 -18.30 12.55 -21.79
N VAL A 556 -17.55 11.47 -22.04
CA VAL A 556 -18.05 10.31 -22.79
C VAL A 556 -19.33 9.78 -22.15
N GLY A 557 -19.28 9.48 -20.84
CA GLY A 557 -20.47 9.05 -20.11
C GLY A 557 -21.52 10.13 -19.84
N ALA A 558 -21.25 11.39 -20.14
CA ALA A 558 -22.25 12.45 -20.04
C ALA A 558 -23.00 12.67 -21.36
N ILE A 559 -22.38 12.32 -22.49
CA ILE A 559 -22.93 12.46 -23.85
C ILE A 559 -23.83 11.26 -24.17
N GLU A 560 -23.44 10.08 -23.71
CA GLU A 560 -24.28 8.87 -23.69
C GLU A 560 -25.43 9.00 -22.69
#